data_AF-A0A9P5SNN9-F1
#
_entry.id   AF-A0A9P5SNN9-F1
#
_cell.length_a   1.000
_cell.length_b   1.000
_cell.length_c   1.000
_cell.angle_alpha   90.00
_cell.angle_beta   90.00
_cell.angle_gamma   90.00
#
_symmetry.space_group_name_H-M   'P 1'
#
loop_
_entity.id
_entity.type
_entity.pdbx_description
1 polymer ?
#
loop_
_entity_poly.entity_id
_entity_poly.type
_entity_poly.pdbx_seq_one_letter_code
_entity_poly.pdbx_strand_id
1 'polypeptide(L)'
;MDEATSSLYKPTGGSEKSFVWPQISSLSLTRTNDYPKSEIHEAIELSDQHNLFSSRNNDFHKNRRRLVASAFGNTYPRSLEPLMRECTRVLIRKLDEVLAAPDSVPQATVLPKGQVNICSFLNRLSLDIIGETAAAGSETSSTAMTHILMFFVKTPEKLAKLREEIDMATAGNLKGFLPSLYQVRSLEYLTACINESMRLRTVAATGIPREVSEDATMAGIFVPAGTKFTFYPFSAGTCNCVGKSFAMMRMRLVLAAIITQYYIKDVPGQRTDYVQFITTALATGS
;
A
#
# COMPACT_ATOMS: atom_id res chain seq x y z
N MET A 1 11.10 31.22 -15.94
CA MET A 1 10.80 29.79 -16.21
C MET A 1 11.90 29.35 -17.14
N ASP A 2 12.98 28.80 -16.60
CA ASP A 2 14.24 28.66 -17.32
C ASP A 2 14.18 27.53 -18.36
N GLU A 3 14.67 27.85 -19.56
CA GLU A 3 14.76 27.01 -20.77
C GLU A 3 15.48 25.66 -20.56
N ALA A 4 16.11 25.45 -19.40
CA ALA A 4 16.85 24.24 -19.07
C ALA A 4 15.97 23.00 -18.82
N THR A 5 14.68 23.16 -18.49
CA THR A 5 13.76 22.02 -18.26
C THR A 5 13.14 21.44 -19.53
N SER A 6 13.36 22.07 -20.69
CA SER A 6 12.81 21.62 -21.98
C SER A 6 13.56 20.45 -22.63
N SER A 7 14.78 20.10 -22.17
CA SER A 7 15.66 19.17 -22.90
C SER A 7 15.62 17.71 -22.44
N LEU A 8 14.97 17.39 -21.32
CA LEU A 8 15.04 16.06 -20.70
C LEU A 8 13.99 15.05 -21.17
N TYR A 9 13.07 15.42 -22.06
CA TYR A 9 12.02 14.50 -22.54
C TYR A 9 11.73 14.72 -24.02
N LYS A 10 12.57 14.17 -24.90
CA LYS A 10 12.17 13.94 -26.30
C LYS A 10 11.23 12.73 -26.34
N PRO A 11 10.04 12.83 -26.96
CA PRO A 11 9.17 11.69 -27.17
C PRO A 11 9.87 10.70 -28.10
N THR A 12 10.22 9.52 -27.58
CA THR A 12 10.61 8.37 -28.40
C THR A 12 9.39 7.96 -29.23
N GLY A 13 9.57 7.86 -30.55
CA GLY A 13 8.50 7.72 -31.56
C GLY A 13 7.70 6.41 -31.53
N GLY A 14 7.03 6.13 -30.41
CA GLY A 14 5.89 5.22 -30.31
C GLY A 14 4.64 6.03 -29.97
N SER A 15 3.47 5.54 -30.38
CA SER A 15 2.15 6.14 -30.11
C SER A 15 1.80 6.28 -28.61
N GLU A 16 2.64 5.79 -27.70
CA GLU A 16 2.47 5.94 -26.26
C GLU A 16 3.06 7.26 -25.74
N LYS A 17 2.23 8.29 -25.73
CA LYS A 17 2.52 9.51 -24.96
C LYS A 17 2.13 9.27 -23.49
N SER A 18 2.98 8.57 -22.74
CA SER A 18 2.86 8.54 -21.27
C SER A 18 3.45 9.82 -20.70
N PHE A 19 2.63 10.62 -20.01
CA PHE A 19 3.07 11.89 -19.43
C PHE A 19 3.11 11.82 -17.90
N VAL A 20 4.27 12.18 -17.32
CA VAL A 20 4.52 12.20 -15.86
C VAL A 20 4.74 13.63 -15.38
N TRP A 21 3.86 14.56 -15.75
CA TRP A 21 3.96 15.96 -15.31
C TRP A 21 3.41 16.16 -13.90
N PRO A 22 4.03 17.02 -13.05
CA PRO A 22 3.46 17.43 -11.76
C PRO A 22 2.04 18.01 -11.91
N GLN A 23 1.74 18.73 -13.00
CA GLN A 23 0.39 19.24 -13.26
C GLN A 23 -0.61 18.10 -13.54
N ILE A 24 -0.22 17.05 -14.28
CA ILE A 24 -1.05 15.85 -14.53
C ILE A 24 -1.29 15.05 -13.25
N SER A 25 -0.37 15.10 -12.28
CA SER A 25 -0.61 14.52 -10.96
C SER A 25 -1.76 15.19 -10.22
N SER A 26 -1.95 16.52 -10.36
CA SER A 26 -3.09 17.23 -9.75
C SER A 26 -4.44 16.81 -10.37
N LEU A 27 -4.40 16.40 -11.65
CA LEU A 27 -5.54 15.91 -12.41
C LEU A 27 -5.95 14.50 -12.01
N SER A 28 -4.97 13.61 -11.81
CA SER A 28 -5.25 12.28 -11.30
C SER A 28 -5.88 12.33 -9.92
N LEU A 29 -5.63 13.36 -9.11
CA LEU A 29 -6.17 13.53 -7.77
C LEU A 29 -7.59 14.13 -7.71
N THR A 30 -8.01 14.93 -8.69
CA THR A 30 -9.25 15.74 -8.59
C THR A 30 -10.34 15.36 -9.59
N ARG A 31 -9.98 14.86 -10.78
CA ARG A 31 -10.93 14.54 -11.87
C ARG A 31 -10.90 13.07 -12.29
N THR A 32 -10.46 12.17 -11.42
CA THR A 32 -10.25 10.75 -11.76
C THR A 32 -11.51 10.03 -12.23
N ASN A 33 -12.70 10.45 -11.77
CA ASN A 33 -13.97 9.85 -12.19
C ASN A 33 -14.40 10.29 -13.59
N ASP A 34 -13.82 11.37 -14.12
CA ASP A 34 -14.21 11.91 -15.42
C ASP A 34 -13.55 11.11 -16.56
N TYR A 35 -12.52 10.32 -16.22
CA TYR A 35 -11.72 9.56 -17.17
C TYR A 35 -11.86 8.06 -16.92
N PRO A 36 -12.21 7.25 -17.94
CA PRO A 36 -12.32 5.80 -17.78
C PRO A 36 -10.94 5.18 -17.53
N LYS A 37 -10.93 3.96 -16.99
CA LYS A 37 -9.73 3.11 -16.99
C LYS A 37 -9.26 2.90 -18.44
N SER A 38 -7.96 2.85 -18.69
CA SER A 38 -7.44 2.61 -20.05
C SER A 38 -7.66 1.16 -20.51
N GLU A 39 -7.56 0.92 -21.83
CA GLU A 39 -7.69 -0.38 -22.52
C GLU A 39 -6.89 -1.53 -21.89
N ILE A 40 -5.76 -1.24 -21.23
CA ILE A 40 -4.93 -2.24 -20.55
C ILE A 40 -5.73 -3.07 -19.53
N HIS A 41 -6.84 -2.54 -19.01
CA HIS A 41 -7.69 -3.25 -18.05
C HIS A 41 -8.58 -4.33 -18.68
N GLU A 42 -8.78 -4.32 -19.99
CA GLU A 42 -9.47 -5.39 -20.71
C GLU A 42 -8.57 -6.64 -20.76
N ALA A 43 -7.25 -6.47 -20.82
CA ALA A 43 -6.29 -7.57 -20.88
C ALA A 43 -6.15 -8.36 -19.55
N ILE A 44 -6.63 -7.81 -18.43
CA ILE A 44 -6.62 -8.48 -17.12
C ILE A 44 -7.98 -9.10 -16.75
N GLU A 45 -9.00 -8.91 -17.59
CA GLU A 45 -10.33 -9.47 -17.40
C GLU A 45 -10.36 -10.92 -17.89
N LEU A 46 -10.26 -11.86 -16.95
CA LEU A 46 -10.26 -13.30 -17.23
C LEU A 46 -11.65 -13.88 -17.53
N SER A 47 -12.72 -13.12 -17.26
CA SER A 47 -14.10 -13.56 -17.45
C SER A 47 -14.86 -12.61 -18.36
N ASP A 48 -15.75 -13.12 -19.20
CA ASP A 48 -16.65 -12.30 -20.04
C ASP A 48 -17.60 -11.39 -19.23
N GLN A 49 -17.63 -11.54 -17.91
CA GLN A 49 -18.40 -10.72 -16.99
C GLN A 49 -17.57 -9.54 -16.47
N HIS A 50 -18.11 -8.33 -16.61
CA HIS A 50 -17.51 -7.11 -16.06
C HIS A 50 -17.37 -7.17 -14.53
N ASN A 51 -16.18 -6.86 -14.01
CA ASN A 51 -15.94 -6.77 -12.57
C ASN A 51 -15.52 -5.37 -12.10
N LEU A 52 -15.45 -5.18 -10.77
CA LEU A 52 -15.14 -3.87 -10.17
C LEU A 52 -13.72 -3.37 -10.54
N PHE A 53 -12.76 -4.27 -10.75
CA PHE A 53 -11.36 -3.91 -10.95
C PHE A 53 -11.03 -3.59 -12.40
N SER A 54 -11.58 -4.32 -13.37
CA SER A 54 -11.36 -4.13 -14.81
C SER A 54 -12.33 -3.14 -15.46
N SER A 55 -13.58 -3.05 -14.98
CA SER A 55 -14.63 -2.33 -15.71
C SER A 55 -14.27 -0.86 -15.98
N ARG A 56 -14.44 -0.46 -17.24
CA ARG A 56 -14.26 0.91 -17.78
C ARG A 56 -15.54 1.74 -17.73
N ASN A 57 -16.70 1.12 -17.51
CA ASN A 57 -17.98 1.80 -17.40
C ASN A 57 -18.12 2.42 -16.00
N ASN A 58 -18.09 3.75 -15.94
CA ASN A 58 -18.12 4.51 -14.69
C ASN A 58 -19.42 4.29 -13.88
N ASP A 59 -20.58 4.18 -14.53
CA ASP A 59 -21.86 3.96 -13.85
C ASP A 59 -21.96 2.55 -13.27
N PHE A 60 -21.54 1.54 -14.04
CA PHE A 60 -21.43 0.17 -13.55
C PHE A 60 -20.48 0.09 -12.36
N HIS A 61 -19.29 0.69 -12.48
CA HIS A 61 -18.30 0.74 -11.40
C HIS A 61 -18.85 1.44 -10.16
N LYS A 62 -19.52 2.59 -10.31
CA LYS A 62 -20.14 3.35 -9.23
C LYS A 62 -21.22 2.52 -8.52
N ASN A 63 -22.07 1.83 -9.28
CA ASN A 63 -23.12 0.96 -8.74
C ASN A 63 -22.53 -0.24 -7.99
N ARG A 64 -21.58 -0.96 -8.57
CA ARG A 64 -20.90 -2.09 -7.91
C ARG A 64 -20.12 -1.66 -6.67
N ARG A 65 -19.40 -0.53 -6.75
CA ARG A 65 -18.69 0.05 -5.60
C ARG A 65 -19.64 0.38 -4.46
N ARG A 66 -20.83 0.91 -4.75
CA ARG A 66 -21.84 1.21 -3.71
C ARG A 66 -22.30 -0.04 -2.96
N LEU A 67 -22.42 -1.19 -3.65
CA LEU A 67 -22.82 -2.46 -3.03
C LEU A 67 -21.79 -2.96 -2.01
N VAL A 68 -20.50 -2.76 -2.28
CA VAL A 68 -19.41 -3.22 -1.39
C VAL A 68 -18.95 -2.15 -0.39
N ALA A 69 -19.23 -0.87 -0.66
CA ALA A 69 -18.73 0.24 0.15
C ALA A 69 -19.17 0.18 1.62
N SER A 70 -20.35 -0.38 1.92
CA SER A 70 -20.83 -0.57 3.28
C SER A 70 -19.93 -1.51 4.09
N ALA A 71 -19.43 -2.58 3.47
CA ALA A 71 -18.49 -3.52 4.07
C ALA A 71 -17.13 -2.88 4.37
N PHE A 72 -16.80 -1.74 3.75
CA PHE A 72 -15.56 -1.01 4.01
C PHE A 72 -15.78 0.37 4.64
N GLY A 73 -17.03 0.71 4.97
CA GLY A 73 -17.37 1.91 5.72
C GLY A 73 -16.88 1.78 7.15
N ASN A 74 -16.39 2.88 7.74
CA ASN A 74 -15.63 2.90 9.00
C ASN A 74 -16.19 2.05 10.16
N THR A 75 -17.49 1.76 10.18
CA THR A 75 -18.14 0.89 11.18
C THR A 75 -17.59 -0.53 11.16
N TYR A 76 -17.52 -1.19 9.99
CA TYR A 76 -17.08 -2.59 9.91
C TYR A 76 -15.58 -2.78 10.21
N PRO A 77 -14.65 -1.98 9.65
CA PRO A 77 -13.25 -1.99 10.06
C PRO A 77 -13.03 -1.80 11.56
N ARG A 78 -13.86 -0.95 12.21
CA ARG A 78 -13.78 -0.74 13.67
C ARG A 78 -14.28 -1.95 14.44
N SER A 79 -15.33 -2.62 13.99
CA SER A 79 -15.80 -3.86 14.65
C SER A 79 -14.79 -5.00 14.56
N LEU A 80 -13.84 -4.93 13.62
CA LEU A 80 -12.75 -5.89 13.48
C LEU A 80 -11.53 -5.59 14.35
N GLU A 81 -11.51 -4.48 15.10
CA GLU A 81 -10.38 -4.15 15.98
C GLU A 81 -10.02 -5.29 16.96
N PRO A 82 -10.96 -5.97 17.64
CA PRO A 82 -10.62 -7.07 18.55
C PRO A 82 -9.86 -8.19 17.84
N LEU A 83 -10.31 -8.57 16.63
CA LEU A 83 -9.62 -9.55 15.79
C LEU A 83 -8.22 -9.08 15.42
N MET A 84 -8.08 -7.83 14.93
CA MET A 84 -6.77 -7.27 14.58
C MET A 84 -5.79 -7.31 15.75
N ARG A 85 -6.24 -6.95 16.95
CA ARG A 85 -5.42 -6.97 18.16
C ARG A 85 -5.02 -8.38 18.54
N GLU A 86 -5.94 -9.34 18.43
CA GLU A 86 -5.66 -10.74 18.72
C GLU A 86 -4.66 -11.36 17.74
N CYS A 87 -4.84 -11.16 16.43
CA CYS A 87 -3.88 -11.59 15.42
C CYS A 87 -2.52 -10.91 15.63
N THR A 88 -2.49 -9.62 15.98
CA THR A 88 -1.26 -8.90 16.29
C THR A 88 -0.57 -9.47 17.52
N ARG A 89 -1.32 -9.82 18.58
CA ARG A 89 -0.79 -10.47 19.78
C ARG A 89 -0.16 -11.82 19.45
N VAL A 90 -0.81 -12.62 18.61
CA VAL A 90 -0.26 -13.89 18.12
C VAL A 90 1.02 -13.66 17.30
N LEU A 91 1.07 -12.63 16.46
CA LEU A 91 2.28 -12.23 15.74
C LEU A 91 3.43 -11.91 16.71
N ILE A 92 3.19 -11.07 17.72
CA ILE A 92 4.22 -10.70 18.71
C ILE A 92 4.74 -11.96 19.41
N ARG A 93 3.86 -12.83 19.90
CA ARG A 93 4.25 -14.11 20.53
C ARG A 93 5.11 -14.97 19.58
N LYS A 94 4.73 -15.07 18.30
CA LYS A 94 5.47 -15.86 17.31
C LYS A 94 6.84 -15.26 16.99
N LEU A 95 6.96 -13.94 16.97
CA LEU A 95 8.24 -13.25 16.83
C LEU A 95 9.13 -13.53 18.05
N ASP A 96 8.59 -13.46 19.27
CA ASP A 96 9.32 -13.80 20.50
C ASP A 96 9.82 -15.26 20.49
N GLU A 97 8.97 -16.20 20.06
CA GLU A 97 9.33 -17.63 19.91
C GLU A 97 10.52 -17.80 18.94
N VAL A 98 10.50 -17.11 17.78
CA VAL A 98 11.60 -17.16 16.81
C VAL A 98 12.88 -16.53 17.35
N LEU A 99 12.77 -15.39 18.04
CA LEU A 99 13.92 -14.70 18.61
C LEU A 99 14.58 -15.53 19.72
N ALA A 100 13.78 -16.32 20.46
CA ALA A 100 14.27 -17.25 21.48
C ALA A 100 14.87 -18.53 20.86
N ALA A 101 14.21 -19.10 19.83
CA ALA A 101 14.57 -20.37 19.21
C ALA A 101 14.29 -20.36 17.68
N PRO A 102 15.25 -19.91 16.84
CA PRO A 102 15.02 -19.69 15.40
C PRO A 102 14.64 -20.96 14.62
N ASP A 103 15.06 -22.13 15.09
CA ASP A 103 14.79 -23.42 14.43
C ASP A 103 13.35 -23.95 14.66
N SER A 104 12.59 -23.34 15.58
CA SER A 104 11.29 -23.85 16.02
C SER A 104 10.10 -23.45 15.12
N VAL A 105 10.30 -22.48 14.21
CA VAL A 105 9.21 -21.97 13.36
C VAL A 105 9.56 -22.18 11.89
N PRO A 106 8.67 -22.82 11.09
CA PRO A 106 8.84 -22.94 9.66
C PRO A 106 8.93 -21.57 8.98
N GLN A 107 10.14 -21.17 8.63
CA GLN A 107 10.45 -20.02 7.78
C GLN A 107 10.90 -20.51 6.42
N ALA A 108 10.61 -19.74 5.37
CA ALA A 108 11.11 -20.04 4.02
C ALA A 108 12.65 -20.00 3.94
N THR A 109 13.31 -19.44 4.96
CA THR A 109 14.77 -19.31 5.04
C THR A 109 15.19 -19.40 6.51
N VAL A 110 16.22 -20.21 6.82
CA VAL A 110 16.84 -20.24 8.16
C VAL A 110 17.70 -18.98 8.31
N LEU A 111 17.39 -18.15 9.30
CA LEU A 111 18.11 -16.92 9.59
C LEU A 111 18.92 -17.04 10.89
N PRO A 112 20.06 -16.31 11.04
CA PRO A 112 20.82 -16.27 12.28
C PRO A 112 19.97 -15.82 13.48
N LYS A 113 20.41 -16.20 14.70
CA LYS A 113 19.74 -15.83 15.96
C LYS A 113 19.54 -14.31 16.04
N GLY A 114 18.33 -13.91 16.41
CA GLY A 114 17.95 -12.49 16.51
C GLY A 114 17.53 -11.84 15.19
N GLN A 115 17.50 -12.58 14.09
CA GLN A 115 17.05 -12.09 12.78
C GLN A 115 15.74 -12.76 12.37
N VAL A 116 14.86 -11.99 11.74
CA VAL A 116 13.53 -12.46 11.30
C VAL A 116 13.20 -11.91 9.92
N ASN A 117 12.56 -12.72 9.07
CA ASN A 117 11.98 -12.24 7.82
C ASN A 117 10.64 -11.57 8.11
N ILE A 118 10.68 -10.29 8.46
CA ILE A 118 9.50 -9.52 8.87
C ILE A 118 8.42 -9.47 7.77
N CYS A 119 8.80 -9.47 6.49
CA CYS A 119 7.87 -9.47 5.36
C CYS A 119 6.99 -10.73 5.37
N SER A 120 7.59 -11.91 5.57
CA SER A 120 6.85 -13.17 5.66
C SER A 120 5.83 -13.17 6.80
N PHE A 121 6.22 -12.66 7.97
CA PHE A 121 5.33 -12.52 9.13
C PHE A 121 4.19 -11.54 8.89
N LEU A 122 4.47 -10.37 8.30
CA LEU A 122 3.45 -9.39 7.97
C LEU A 122 2.47 -9.90 6.90
N ASN A 123 2.94 -10.71 5.94
CA ASN A 123 2.09 -11.40 4.97
C ASN A 123 1.14 -12.39 5.65
N ARG A 124 1.66 -13.26 6.52
CA ARG A 124 0.85 -14.24 7.29
C ARG A 124 -0.18 -13.55 8.18
N LEU A 125 0.25 -12.56 8.97
CA LEU A 125 -0.66 -11.72 9.77
C LEU A 125 -1.75 -11.10 8.89
N SER A 126 -1.39 -10.68 7.68
CA SER A 126 -2.36 -10.08 6.77
C SER A 126 -3.38 -11.06 6.26
N LEU A 127 -3.01 -12.32 6.04
CA LEU A 127 -3.93 -13.38 5.71
C LEU A 127 -4.81 -13.74 6.91
N ASP A 128 -4.29 -13.77 8.14
CA ASP A 128 -5.09 -14.03 9.34
C ASP A 128 -6.16 -12.96 9.56
N ILE A 129 -5.80 -11.68 9.42
CA ILE A 129 -6.76 -10.57 9.59
C ILE A 129 -7.78 -10.52 8.45
N ILE A 130 -7.38 -10.84 7.21
CA ILE A 130 -8.25 -10.74 6.04
C ILE A 130 -9.06 -12.01 5.77
N GLY A 131 -8.60 -13.18 6.23
CA GLY A 131 -9.28 -14.46 6.04
C GLY A 131 -10.74 -14.42 6.50
N GLU A 132 -11.02 -13.63 7.54
CA GLU A 132 -12.37 -13.38 8.08
C GLU A 132 -13.19 -12.35 7.28
N THR A 133 -12.57 -11.61 6.35
CA THR A 133 -13.15 -10.45 5.63
C THR A 133 -13.19 -10.61 4.11
N ALA A 134 -12.61 -11.68 3.56
CA ALA A 134 -12.58 -12.04 2.14
C ALA A 134 -12.30 -10.85 1.18
N ALA A 135 -11.43 -9.91 1.59
CA ALA A 135 -11.21 -8.66 0.88
C ALA A 135 -9.77 -8.54 0.33
N ALA A 136 -9.65 -7.99 -0.88
CA ALA A 136 -8.37 -7.60 -1.47
C ALA A 136 -7.57 -6.66 -0.53
N GLY A 137 -6.24 -6.84 -0.48
CA GLY A 137 -5.33 -5.93 0.23
C GLY A 137 -4.42 -6.56 1.29
N SER A 138 -4.33 -7.89 1.36
CA SER A 138 -3.39 -8.59 2.25
C SER A 138 -1.95 -8.28 1.87
N GLU A 139 -1.58 -8.57 0.62
CA GLU A 139 -0.23 -8.37 0.08
C GLU A 139 0.17 -6.89 0.02
N THR A 140 -0.78 -5.97 -0.23
CA THR A 140 -0.45 -4.55 -0.29
C THR A 140 -0.17 -3.94 1.08
N SER A 141 -0.94 -4.32 2.11
CA SER A 141 -0.75 -3.79 3.47
C SER A 141 0.54 -4.30 4.10
N SER A 142 0.86 -5.58 3.93
CA SER A 142 2.11 -6.17 4.40
C SER A 142 3.33 -5.58 3.71
N THR A 143 3.27 -5.36 2.40
CA THR A 143 4.33 -4.71 1.63
C THR A 143 4.53 -3.25 2.08
N ALA A 144 3.44 -2.49 2.29
CA ALA A 144 3.51 -1.13 2.85
C ALA A 144 4.24 -1.12 4.20
N MET A 145 3.83 -1.97 5.14
CA MET A 145 4.46 -2.08 6.46
C MET A 145 5.93 -2.47 6.35
N THR A 146 6.27 -3.40 5.45
CA THR A 146 7.66 -3.79 5.20
C THR A 146 8.51 -2.61 4.72
N HIS A 147 8.01 -1.80 3.77
CA HIS A 147 8.69 -0.59 3.32
C HIS A 147 8.86 0.44 4.46
N ILE A 148 7.82 0.63 5.28
CA ILE A 148 7.86 1.54 6.43
C ILE A 148 8.97 1.12 7.41
N LEU A 149 9.01 -0.17 7.78
CA LEU A 149 10.03 -0.69 8.68
C LEU A 149 11.44 -0.59 8.07
N MET A 150 11.58 -0.85 6.77
CA MET A 150 12.85 -0.64 6.04
C MET A 150 13.32 0.81 6.12
N PHE A 151 12.42 1.79 5.95
CA PHE A 151 12.78 3.21 6.06
C PHE A 151 13.22 3.57 7.48
N PHE A 152 12.57 3.04 8.51
CA PHE A 152 12.96 3.29 9.91
C PHE A 152 14.32 2.71 10.27
N VAL A 153 14.69 1.56 9.73
CA VAL A 153 16.05 1.01 9.88
C VAL A 153 17.11 1.99 9.39
N LYS A 154 16.82 2.72 8.31
CA LYS A 154 17.72 3.72 7.71
C LYS A 154 17.63 5.11 8.34
N THR A 155 16.63 5.35 9.20
CA THR A 155 16.34 6.65 9.82
C THR A 155 16.04 6.49 11.32
N PRO A 156 17.03 6.02 12.12
CA PRO A 156 16.82 5.73 13.54
C PRO A 156 16.34 6.93 14.35
N GLU A 157 16.70 8.16 13.97
CA GLU A 157 16.22 9.40 14.57
C GLU A 157 14.72 9.61 14.36
N LYS A 158 14.19 9.23 13.19
CA LYS A 158 12.75 9.31 12.91
C LYS A 158 11.98 8.21 13.63
N LEU A 159 12.57 7.02 13.76
CA LEU A 159 12.02 5.93 14.55
C LEU A 159 11.96 6.28 16.04
N ALA A 160 12.99 6.93 16.60
CA ALA A 160 13.00 7.39 17.98
C ALA A 160 11.86 8.39 18.25
N LYS A 161 11.70 9.41 17.39
CA LYS A 161 10.59 10.36 17.49
C LYS A 161 9.22 9.68 17.39
N LEU A 162 9.07 8.68 16.52
CA LEU A 162 7.80 7.94 16.39
C LEU A 162 7.52 7.11 17.64
N ARG A 163 8.54 6.48 18.21
CA ARG A 163 8.42 5.73 19.45
C ARG A 163 7.96 6.63 20.59
N GLU A 164 8.53 7.82 20.75
CA GLU A 164 8.08 8.79 21.76
C GLU A 164 6.59 9.14 21.61
N GLU A 165 6.11 9.40 20.39
CA GLU A 165 4.68 9.67 20.14
C GLU A 165 3.79 8.50 20.57
N ILE A 166 4.19 7.27 20.25
CA ILE A 166 3.43 6.06 20.59
C ILE A 166 3.48 5.78 22.10
N ASP A 167 4.65 5.92 22.72
CA ASP A 167 4.84 5.70 24.16
C ASP A 167 4.00 6.69 24.97
N MET A 168 3.95 7.97 24.57
CA MET A 168 3.06 8.96 25.20
C MET A 168 1.59 8.56 25.08
N ALA A 169 1.16 8.10 23.90
CA ALA A 169 -0.23 7.68 23.68
C ALA A 169 -0.61 6.39 24.44
N THR A 170 0.38 5.61 24.86
CA THR A 170 0.21 4.31 25.51
C THR A 170 0.74 4.24 26.93
N ALA A 171 1.15 5.37 27.51
CA ALA A 171 1.74 5.45 28.86
C ALA A 171 0.85 4.85 29.97
N GLY A 172 -0.47 4.90 29.80
CA GLY A 172 -1.43 4.30 30.74
C GLY A 172 -1.65 2.79 30.57
N ASN A 173 -1.03 2.15 29.58
CA ASN A 173 -1.18 0.72 29.37
C ASN A 173 -0.44 -0.08 30.43
N LEU A 174 -1.06 -1.18 30.87
CA LEU A 174 -0.37 -2.19 31.66
C LEU A 174 0.79 -2.78 30.84
N LYS A 175 1.87 -3.15 31.52
CA LYS A 175 3.04 -3.76 30.88
C LYS A 175 2.63 -5.01 30.09
N GLY A 176 3.02 -5.07 28.82
CA GLY A 176 2.68 -6.16 27.91
C GLY A 176 1.35 -6.00 27.16
N PHE A 177 0.58 -4.94 27.42
CA PHE A 177 -0.63 -4.66 26.64
C PHE A 177 -0.29 -3.89 25.36
N LEU A 178 -0.77 -4.43 24.25
CA LEU A 178 -0.63 -3.80 22.94
C LEU A 178 -1.54 -2.57 22.79
N PRO A 179 -1.11 -1.56 22.03
CA PRO A 179 -1.90 -0.36 21.73
C PRO A 179 -3.30 -0.71 21.20
N SER A 180 -4.30 0.09 21.57
CA SER A 180 -5.65 0.04 20.98
C SER A 180 -5.77 0.99 19.79
N LEU A 181 -6.77 0.78 18.93
CA LEU A 181 -7.02 1.66 17.80
C LEU A 181 -7.38 3.07 18.27
N TYR A 182 -8.09 3.18 19.39
CA TYR A 182 -8.41 4.47 20.00
C TYR A 182 -7.16 5.30 20.28
N GLN A 183 -6.10 4.68 20.80
CA GLN A 183 -4.84 5.35 21.12
C GLN A 183 -4.05 5.75 19.87
N VAL A 184 -4.01 4.89 18.86
CA VAL A 184 -3.10 5.07 17.72
C VAL A 184 -3.74 5.79 16.52
N ARG A 185 -5.07 5.84 16.43
CA ARG A 185 -5.78 6.35 15.23
C ARG A 185 -5.55 7.84 14.95
N SER A 186 -5.28 8.64 15.99
CA SER A 186 -5.12 10.09 15.92
C SER A 186 -3.67 10.54 15.99
N LEU A 187 -2.71 9.61 15.98
CA LEU A 187 -1.29 9.94 16.00
C LEU A 187 -0.88 10.54 14.66
N GLU A 188 -0.50 11.82 14.69
CA GLU A 188 -0.22 12.62 13.51
C GLU A 188 1.10 12.20 12.88
N TYR A 189 2.15 12.00 13.69
CA TYR A 189 3.46 11.64 13.20
C TYR A 189 3.51 10.21 12.67
N LEU A 190 2.84 9.25 13.34
CA LEU A 190 2.60 7.91 12.79
C LEU A 190 1.89 7.97 11.44
N THR A 191 0.83 8.77 11.33
CA THR A 191 0.10 8.94 10.08
C THR A 191 0.98 9.57 8.99
N ALA A 192 1.80 10.56 9.34
CA ALA A 192 2.77 11.18 8.43
C ALA A 192 3.82 10.17 7.96
N CYS A 193 4.36 9.33 8.84
CA CYS A 193 5.33 8.30 8.47
C CYS A 193 4.75 7.27 7.50
N ILE A 194 3.51 6.82 7.74
CA ILE A 194 2.80 5.90 6.85
C ILE A 194 2.60 6.54 5.47
N ASN A 195 2.10 7.79 5.44
CA ASN A 195 1.86 8.51 4.19
C ASN A 195 3.16 8.78 3.43
N GLU A 196 4.22 9.19 4.11
CA GLU A 196 5.52 9.49 3.48
C GLU A 196 6.18 8.24 2.94
N SER A 197 6.09 7.12 3.66
CA SER A 197 6.59 5.83 3.15
C SER A 197 5.85 5.38 1.90
N MET A 198 4.52 5.55 1.87
CA MET A 198 3.72 5.26 0.66
C MET A 198 3.97 6.27 -0.47
N ARG A 199 4.38 7.50 -0.16
CA ARG A 199 4.80 8.50 -1.15
C ARG A 199 6.13 8.11 -1.80
N LEU A 200 7.11 7.68 -1.00
CA LEU A 200 8.43 7.25 -1.47
C LEU A 200 8.39 5.89 -2.17
N ARG A 201 7.58 4.96 -1.64
CA ARG A 201 7.45 3.57 -2.12
C ARG A 201 5.97 3.18 -2.13
N THR A 202 5.28 3.62 -3.17
CA THR A 202 3.88 3.22 -3.38
C THR A 202 3.80 1.71 -3.66
N VAL A 203 2.82 1.05 -3.04
CA VAL A 203 2.61 -0.39 -3.19
C VAL A 203 1.89 -0.74 -4.49
N ALA A 204 1.16 0.23 -5.04
CA ALA A 204 0.61 0.17 -6.38
C ALA A 204 1.54 0.94 -7.33
N ALA A 205 2.77 0.45 -7.52
CA ALA A 205 3.83 1.12 -8.31
C ALA A 205 3.38 1.52 -9.73
N THR A 206 2.60 0.65 -10.37
CA THR A 206 2.02 0.88 -11.70
C THR A 206 0.82 1.82 -11.69
N GLY A 207 0.26 2.11 -10.51
CA GLY A 207 -1.01 2.82 -10.34
C GLY A 207 -2.14 2.18 -11.14
N ILE A 208 -3.22 2.94 -11.36
CA ILE A 208 -4.32 2.55 -12.24
C ILE A 208 -4.28 3.46 -13.47
N PRO A 209 -3.87 2.95 -14.63
CA PRO A 209 -3.89 3.70 -15.88
C PRO A 209 -5.30 4.22 -16.23
N ARG A 210 -5.35 5.47 -16.66
CA ARG A 210 -6.54 6.23 -17.09
C ARG A 210 -6.26 6.85 -18.45
N GLU A 211 -7.32 7.22 -19.14
CA GLU A 211 -7.23 7.79 -20.48
C GLU A 211 -8.17 8.99 -20.64
N VAL A 212 -7.68 10.03 -21.30
CA VAL A 212 -8.46 11.22 -21.65
C VAL A 212 -9.37 10.90 -22.83
N SER A 213 -10.69 10.95 -22.62
CA SER A 213 -11.68 10.56 -23.64
C SER A 213 -11.90 11.58 -24.75
N GLU A 214 -11.69 12.87 -24.45
CA GLU A 214 -11.89 13.99 -25.37
C GLU A 214 -10.84 15.07 -25.11
N ASP A 215 -10.51 15.87 -26.13
CA ASP A 215 -9.56 16.97 -26.02
C ASP A 215 -9.95 17.88 -24.85
N ALA A 216 -9.02 18.10 -23.92
CA ALA A 216 -9.29 18.83 -22.70
C ALA A 216 -8.19 19.86 -22.42
N THR A 217 -8.57 21.03 -21.90
CA THR A 217 -7.60 21.93 -21.26
C THR A 217 -7.61 21.67 -19.76
N MET A 218 -6.45 21.34 -19.22
CA MET A 218 -6.26 20.84 -17.88
C MET A 218 -5.16 21.62 -17.17
N ALA A 219 -5.48 22.33 -16.07
CA ALA A 219 -4.53 23.21 -15.38
C ALA A 219 -3.82 24.22 -16.32
N GLY A 220 -4.54 24.70 -17.35
CA GLY A 220 -4.00 25.61 -18.37
C GLY A 220 -3.20 24.93 -19.49
N ILE A 221 -3.11 23.59 -19.49
CA ILE A 221 -2.36 22.80 -20.48
C ILE A 221 -3.35 22.06 -21.37
N PHE A 222 -3.19 22.15 -22.68
CA PHE A 222 -3.95 21.33 -23.63
C PHE A 222 -3.50 19.87 -23.57
N VAL A 223 -4.46 18.96 -23.41
CA VAL A 223 -4.26 17.52 -23.33
C VAL A 223 -5.19 16.85 -24.36
N PRO A 224 -4.63 16.21 -25.41
CA PRO A 224 -5.45 15.60 -26.45
C PRO A 224 -6.12 14.31 -25.97
N ALA A 225 -7.24 13.96 -26.62
CA ALA A 225 -7.89 12.67 -26.48
C ALA A 225 -6.91 11.50 -26.72
N GLY A 226 -7.11 10.39 -26.02
CA GLY A 226 -6.23 9.22 -26.03
C GLY A 226 -4.99 9.36 -25.15
N THR A 227 -4.78 10.49 -24.49
CA THR A 227 -3.65 10.66 -23.57
C THR A 227 -3.82 9.76 -22.33
N LYS A 228 -2.83 8.89 -22.08
CA LYS A 228 -2.82 8.01 -20.90
C LYS A 228 -2.10 8.67 -19.72
N PHE A 229 -2.65 8.50 -18.52
CA PHE A 229 -2.05 8.96 -17.27
C PHE A 229 -2.31 7.97 -16.13
N THR A 230 -1.55 8.08 -15.05
CA THR A 230 -1.61 7.11 -13.94
C THR A 230 -2.26 7.72 -12.71
N PHE A 231 -3.22 7.00 -12.13
CA PHE A 231 -3.84 7.35 -10.86
C PHE A 231 -3.34 6.45 -9.72
N TYR A 232 -3.07 7.04 -8.55
CA TYR A 232 -2.63 6.29 -7.36
C TYR A 232 -3.76 6.20 -6.31
N PRO A 233 -4.35 5.01 -6.06
CA PRO A 233 -5.57 4.85 -5.25
C PRO A 233 -5.44 5.19 -3.76
N PHE A 234 -4.21 5.26 -3.25
CA PHE A 234 -3.93 5.66 -1.86
C PHE A 234 -3.70 7.16 -1.71
N SER A 235 -3.66 7.92 -2.80
CA SER A 235 -3.50 9.37 -2.80
C SER A 235 -4.82 10.09 -2.46
N ALA A 236 -5.12 11.20 -3.12
CA ALA A 236 -6.35 11.96 -2.96
C ALA A 236 -7.30 11.71 -4.15
N GLY A 237 -8.59 11.99 -3.95
CA GLY A 237 -9.61 11.89 -5.00
C GLY A 237 -10.74 10.90 -4.72
N THR A 238 -11.67 10.82 -5.66
CA THR A 238 -12.92 10.05 -5.55
C THR A 238 -12.75 8.57 -5.89
N CYS A 239 -11.68 8.22 -6.61
CA CYS A 239 -11.28 6.86 -6.97
C CYS A 239 -10.42 6.16 -5.89
N ASN A 240 -10.41 6.68 -4.65
CA ASN A 240 -9.61 6.09 -3.58
C ASN A 240 -9.96 4.62 -3.32
N CYS A 241 -8.92 3.86 -2.94
CA CYS A 241 -9.02 2.46 -2.56
C CYS A 241 -10.16 2.27 -1.54
N VAL A 242 -11.07 1.34 -1.84
CA VAL A 242 -12.23 1.06 -0.98
C VAL A 242 -11.80 0.60 0.41
N GLY A 243 -10.69 -0.15 0.49
CA GLY A 243 -10.10 -0.64 1.73
C GLY A 243 -9.13 0.32 2.42
N LYS A 244 -8.99 1.59 1.97
CA LYS A 244 -8.01 2.53 2.52
C LYS A 244 -8.15 2.71 4.04
N SER A 245 -9.38 2.89 4.54
CA SER A 245 -9.63 3.04 5.98
C SER A 245 -9.18 1.82 6.77
N PHE A 246 -9.53 0.62 6.28
CA PHE A 246 -9.14 -0.64 6.92
C PHE A 246 -7.63 -0.85 6.92
N ALA A 247 -6.96 -0.62 5.79
CA ALA A 247 -5.50 -0.69 5.68
C ALA A 247 -4.81 0.28 6.64
N MET A 248 -5.28 1.52 6.73
CA MET A 248 -4.73 2.52 7.65
C MET A 248 -4.93 2.13 9.12
N MET A 249 -6.08 1.55 9.50
CA MET A 249 -6.29 1.05 10.87
C MET A 249 -5.33 -0.08 11.21
N ARG A 250 -5.19 -1.05 10.31
CA ARG A 250 -4.26 -2.18 10.47
C ARG A 250 -2.82 -1.73 10.58
N MET A 251 -2.35 -0.91 9.64
CA MET A 251 -0.97 -0.40 9.64
C MET A 251 -0.67 0.32 10.96
N ARG A 252 -1.57 1.18 11.45
CA ARG A 252 -1.36 1.88 12.73
C ARG A 252 -1.26 0.92 13.91
N LEU A 253 -2.18 -0.03 14.03
CA LEU A 253 -2.17 -1.01 15.12
C LEU A 253 -0.90 -1.87 15.11
N VAL A 254 -0.56 -2.44 13.95
CA VAL A 254 0.54 -3.38 13.81
C VAL A 254 1.89 -2.67 13.95
N LEU A 255 2.07 -1.52 13.30
CA LEU A 255 3.31 -0.75 13.43
C LEU A 255 3.51 -0.26 14.85
N ALA A 256 2.47 0.24 15.52
CA ALA A 256 2.59 0.68 16.91
C ALA A 256 2.92 -0.49 17.85
N ALA A 257 2.31 -1.67 17.64
CA ALA A 257 2.66 -2.86 18.39
C ALA A 257 4.13 -3.28 18.16
N ILE A 258 4.58 -3.39 16.91
CA ILE A 258 5.96 -3.78 16.61
C ILE A 258 6.96 -2.76 17.18
N ILE A 259 6.71 -1.47 17.01
CA ILE A 259 7.58 -0.42 17.50
C ILE A 259 7.64 -0.50 19.02
N THR A 260 6.52 -0.52 19.75
CA THR A 260 6.54 -0.59 21.23
C THR A 260 7.26 -1.84 21.76
N GLN A 261 7.18 -2.98 21.08
CA GLN A 261 7.77 -4.24 21.57
C GLN A 261 9.25 -4.43 21.17
N TYR A 262 9.71 -3.89 20.03
CA TYR A 262 11.01 -4.25 19.46
C TYR A 262 11.88 -3.06 19.10
N TYR A 263 13.20 -3.23 19.23
CA TYR A 263 14.19 -2.33 18.64
C TYR A 263 14.65 -2.89 17.29
N ILE A 264 14.30 -2.20 16.22
CA ILE A 264 14.57 -2.65 14.85
C ILE A 264 15.93 -2.12 14.42
N LYS A 265 16.77 -2.99 13.88
CA LYS A 265 18.11 -2.66 13.37
C LYS A 265 18.33 -3.32 12.01
N ASP A 266 19.26 -2.75 11.25
CA ASP A 266 19.70 -3.33 9.99
C ASP A 266 20.44 -4.64 10.21
N VAL A 267 20.34 -5.57 9.25
CA VAL A 267 21.17 -6.77 9.23
C VAL A 267 22.44 -6.45 8.42
N PRO A 268 23.64 -6.47 9.03
CA PRO A 268 24.87 -6.08 8.34
C PRO A 268 25.10 -6.90 7.06
N GLY A 269 25.34 -6.21 5.94
CA GLY A 269 25.62 -6.84 4.65
C GLY A 269 24.40 -7.42 3.92
N GLN A 270 23.18 -7.20 4.42
CA GLN A 270 21.96 -7.66 3.76
C GLN A 270 21.78 -7.00 2.38
N ARG A 271 21.62 -7.81 1.33
CA ARG A 271 21.10 -7.33 0.05
C ARG A 271 19.58 -7.30 0.09
N THR A 272 19.00 -6.15 -0.28
CA THR A 272 17.56 -6.02 -0.47
C THR A 272 17.25 -6.40 -1.92
N ASP A 273 16.74 -7.60 -2.11
CA ASP A 273 16.33 -8.07 -3.44
C ASP A 273 14.96 -7.49 -3.80
N TYR A 274 14.83 -7.00 -5.04
CA TYR A 274 13.57 -6.53 -5.60
C TYR A 274 13.04 -7.60 -6.56
N VAL A 275 11.93 -8.25 -6.20
CA VAL A 275 11.32 -9.28 -7.07
C VAL A 275 10.60 -8.57 -8.22
N GLN A 276 11.06 -8.83 -9.44
CA GLN A 276 10.47 -8.35 -10.69
C GLN A 276 9.79 -9.52 -11.39
N PHE A 277 8.52 -9.36 -11.76
CA PHE A 277 7.81 -10.35 -12.57
C PHE A 277 8.31 -10.26 -14.02
N ILE A 278 8.64 -11.41 -14.60
CA ILE A 278 8.99 -11.52 -16.02
C ILE A 278 7.85 -12.23 -16.77
N THR A 279 7.43 -11.67 -17.89
CA THR A 279 6.51 -12.32 -18.82
C THR A 279 7.33 -12.92 -19.96
N THR A 280 7.28 -14.24 -20.09
CA THR A 280 7.98 -14.98 -21.16
C THR A 280 6.98 -15.59 -22.12
N ALA A 281 7.16 -15.36 -23.42
CA ALA A 281 6.49 -16.16 -24.44
C ALA A 281 7.22 -17.50 -24.57
N LEU A 282 6.50 -18.61 -24.40
CA LEU A 282 7.02 -19.96 -24.61
C LEU A 282 6.37 -20.53 -25.87
N ALA A 283 7.19 -20.94 -26.84
CA ALA A 283 6.74 -21.70 -27.99
C ALA A 283 7.10 -23.17 -27.75
N THR A 284 6.15 -24.08 -28.01
CA THR A 284 6.49 -25.49 -28.19
C THR A 284 7.27 -25.63 -29.49
N GLY A 285 8.39 -26.35 -29.44
CA GLY A 285 9.25 -26.60 -30.60
C GLY A 285 8.46 -27.16 -31.79
N SER A 286 8.93 -26.79 -32.98
CA SER A 286 8.50 -27.30 -34.29
C SER A 286 8.31 -28.81 -34.32
#